data_AF-A0A7G1HUB7-F1
#
_entry.id   AF-A0A7G1HUB7-F1
#
_cell.length_a   1.000
_cell.length_b   1.000
_cell.length_c   1.000
_cell.angle_alpha   90.00
_cell.angle_beta   90.00
_cell.angle_gamma   90.00
#
_symmetry.space_group_name_H-M   'P 1'
#
loop_
_entity.id
_entity.type
_entity.pdbx_description
1 polymer ?
#
loop_
_entity_poly.entity_id
_entity_poly.type
_entity_poly.pdbx_seq_one_letter_code
_entity_poly.pdbx_strand_id
1 'polypeptide(L)' 'MDDLIKKHLQDILTAVEEIESFFGHKPKLFEDFYSNLCLRRAIERNIEIIGEAMNRI' A
#
# COMPACT_ATOMS: atom_id res chain seq x y z
N MET A 1 -9.18 7.70 21.86
CA MET A 1 -8.30 8.56 21.05
C MET A 1 -7.14 7.73 20.52
N ASP A 2 -6.44 6.99 21.38
CA ASP A 2 -5.39 6.04 20.98
C ASP A 2 -5.87 4.90 20.05
N ASP A 3 -7.09 4.38 20.25
CA ASP A 3 -7.58 3.27 19.41
C ASP A 3 -7.79 3.68 17.93
N LEU A 4 -8.11 4.96 17.67
CA LEU A 4 -8.25 5.49 16.31
C LEU A 4 -6.89 5.65 15.63
N ILE A 5 -5.91 6.22 16.34
CA ILE A 5 -4.53 6.33 15.85
C ILE A 5 -3.97 4.93 15.59
N LYS A 6 -4.16 3.98 16.52
CA LYS A 6 -3.73 2.60 16.37
C LYS A 6 -4.37 1.92 15.16
N LYS A 7 -5.66 2.16 14.90
CA LYS A 7 -6.33 1.68 13.70
C LYS A 7 -5.69 2.25 12.43
N HIS A 8 -5.46 3.57 12.38
CA HIS A 8 -4.86 4.19 11.20
C HIS A 8 -3.42 3.71 10.95
N LEU A 9 -2.63 3.51 12.00
CA LEU A 9 -1.31 2.88 11.89
C LEU A 9 -1.40 1.44 11.38
N GLN A 10 -2.42 0.67 11.80
CA GLN A 10 -2.66 -0.67 11.29
C GLN A 10 -3.07 -0.67 9.81
N ASP A 11 -3.91 0.29 9.38
CA ASP A 11 -4.31 0.45 7.99
C ASP A 11 -3.07 0.73 7.11
N ILE A 12 -2.17 1.62 7.57
CA ILE A 12 -0.89 1.92 6.89
C ILE A 12 -0.01 0.67 6.81
N LEU A 13 0.18 -0.05 7.92
CA LEU A 13 1.02 -1.25 7.94
C LEU A 13 0.48 -2.32 6.97
N THR A 14 -0.83 -2.57 6.99
CA THR A 14 -1.48 -3.56 6.14
C THR A 14 -1.30 -3.20 4.65
N ALA A 15 -1.47 -1.92 4.30
CA ALA A 15 -1.30 -1.47 2.92
C ALA A 15 0.16 -1.60 2.42
N VAL A 16 1.14 -1.36 3.30
CA VAL A 16 2.57 -1.58 2.99
C VAL A 16 2.85 -3.06 2.76
N GLU A 17 2.39 -3.94 3.66
CA GLU A 17 2.55 -5.39 3.52
C GLU A 17 1.90 -5.91 2.24
N GLU A 18 0.73 -5.40 1.88
CA GLU A 18 0.02 -5.77 0.67
C GLU A 18 0.79 -5.33 -0.60
N ILE A 19 1.33 -4.11 -0.63
CA ILE A 19 2.22 -3.65 -1.72
C ILE A 19 3.43 -4.57 -1.88
N GLU A 20 4.10 -4.92 -0.80
CA GLU A 20 5.25 -5.84 -0.83
C GLU A 20 4.85 -7.23 -1.33
N SER A 21 3.67 -7.72 -0.94
CA SER A 21 3.17 -9.03 -1.35
C SER A 21 2.97 -9.17 -2.86
N PHE A 22 2.67 -8.07 -3.57
CA PHE A 22 2.49 -8.10 -5.02
C PHE A 22 3.77 -8.41 -5.78
N PHE A 23 4.93 -8.07 -5.20
CA PHE A 23 6.23 -8.38 -5.79
C PHE A 23 6.78 -9.71 -5.26
N GLY A 24 6.40 -10.13 -4.05
CA GLY A 24 6.88 -11.37 -3.44
C GLY A 24 8.40 -11.39 -3.37
N HIS A 25 9.03 -12.42 -3.94
CA HIS A 25 10.51 -12.51 -4.07
C HIS A 25 11.04 -12.06 -5.43
N LYS A 26 10.19 -11.47 -6.28
CA LYS A 26 10.60 -11.00 -7.61
C LYS A 26 11.30 -9.64 -7.50
N PRO A 27 12.25 -9.34 -8.38
CA PRO A 27 12.83 -8.00 -8.46
C PRO A 27 11.74 -6.97 -8.81
N LYS A 28 11.80 -5.79 -8.18
CA LYS A 28 10.89 -4.66 -8.45
C LYS A 28 11.33 -3.93 -9.72
N LEU A 29 11.06 -4.54 -10.87
CA LEU A 29 11.42 -3.98 -12.17
C LEU A 29 10.35 -2.99 -12.64
N PHE A 30 10.78 -1.81 -13.13
CA PHE A 30 9.87 -0.78 -13.61
C PHE A 30 9.04 -1.25 -14.81
N GLU A 31 9.63 -2.02 -15.73
CA GLU A 31 8.92 -2.54 -16.91
C GLU A 31 7.78 -3.50 -16.54
N ASP A 32 7.98 -4.35 -15.52
CA ASP A 32 6.96 -5.27 -15.02
C ASP A 32 5.82 -4.50 -14.34
N PHE A 33 6.14 -3.44 -13.61
CA PHE A 33 5.16 -2.53 -13.04
C PHE A 33 4.39 -1.77 -14.12
N TYR A 34 5.09 -1.17 -15.09
CA TYR A 34 4.50 -0.33 -16.13
C TYR A 34 3.58 -1.14 -17.07
N SER A 35 4.01 -2.33 -17.47
CA SER A 35 3.27 -3.21 -18.38
C SER A 35 2.02 -3.84 -17.73
N ASN A 36 1.94 -3.87 -16.40
CA ASN A 36 0.82 -4.49 -15.68
C ASN A 36 -0.14 -3.45 -15.07
N LEU A 37 -1.24 -3.16 -15.76
CA LEU A 37 -2.27 -2.22 -15.30
C LEU A 37 -2.91 -2.63 -13.96
N CYS A 38 -3.13 -3.93 -13.75
CA CYS A 38 -3.73 -4.42 -12.52
C CYS A 38 -2.83 -4.14 -11.31
N LEU A 39 -1.53 -4.45 -11.45
CA LEU A 39 -0.52 -4.17 -10.43
C LEU A 39 -0.43 -2.67 -10.10
N ARG A 40 -0.44 -1.81 -11.14
CA ARG A 40 -0.42 -0.34 -10.94
C ARG A 40 -1.60 0.13 -10.12
N ARG A 41 -2.83 -0.28 -10.48
CA ARG A 41 -4.04 0.10 -9.75
C ARG A 41 -4.05 -0.43 -8.32
N ALA A 42 -3.56 -1.65 -8.10
CA ALA A 42 -3.47 -2.23 -6.77
C ALA A 42 -2.51 -1.45 -5.86
N ILE A 43 -1.37 -1.01 -6.40
CA ILE A 43 -0.40 -0.18 -5.68
C ILE A 43 -0.94 1.23 -5.45
N GLU A 44 -1.54 1.86 -6.47
CA GLU A 44 -2.17 3.19 -6.35
C GLU A 44 -3.24 3.22 -5.25
N ARG A 45 -4.10 2.19 -5.17
CA ARG A 45 -5.13 2.11 -4.11
C ARG A 45 -4.53 1.96 -2.72
N ASN A 46 -3.47 1.17 -2.56
CA ASN A 46 -2.79 1.03 -1.27
C ASN A 46 -2.10 2.34 -0.85
N ILE A 47 -1.52 3.09 -1.79
CA ILE A 47 -0.97 4.43 -1.53
C ILE A 47 -2.07 5.41 -1.11
N GLU A 48 -3.24 5.35 -1.74
CA GLU A 48 -4.40 6.16 -1.36
C GLU A 48 -4.85 5.87 0.08
N ILE A 49 -4.96 4.59 0.47
CA ILE A 49 -5.30 4.17 1.83
C ILE A 49 -4.28 4.72 2.85
N ILE A 50 -2.99 4.64 2.54
CA ILE A 50 -1.93 5.20 3.39
C ILE A 50 -2.12 6.71 3.55
N GLY A 51 -2.36 7.44 2.45
CA GLY A 51 -2.59 8.88 2.48
C GLY A 51 -3.86 9.27 3.27
N GLU A 52 -4.95 8.52 3.14
CA GLU A 52 -6.17 8.71 3.91
C GLU A 52 -5.94 8.51 5.42
N ALA A 53 -5.20 7.45 5.80
CA ALA A 53 -4.89 7.14 7.18
C ALA A 53 -3.93 8.18 7.80
N MET A 54 -2.91 8.63 7.06
CA MET A 54 -1.98 9.67 7.50
C MET A 54 -2.67 10.99 7.80
N ASN A 55 -3.68 11.39 7.02
CA ASN A 55 -4.43 12.62 7.27
C ASN A 55 -5.30 12.60 8.54
N ARG A 56 -5.47 11.42 9.16
CA ARG A 56 -6.33 11.21 10.34
C ARG A 56 -5.54 10.95 11.63
N ILE A 57 -4.21 10.95 11.55
CA ILE A 57 -3.27 10.89 12.68
C ILE A 57 -2.84 12.30 13.02
#